data_AF-A0A3B4XGM8-F1
#
_entry.id   AF-A0A3B4XGM8-F1
#
_cell.length_a   1.000
_cell.length_b   1.000
_cell.length_c   1.000
_cell.angle_alpha   90.00
_cell.angle_beta   90.00
_cell.angle_gamma   90.00
#
_symmetry.space_group_name_H-M   'P 1'
#
loop_
_entity.id
_entity.type
_entity.pdbx_description
1 polymer ?
#
loop_
_entity_poly.entity_id
_entity_poly.type
_entity_poly.pdbx_seq_one_letter_code
_entity_poly.pdbx_strand_id
1 'polypeptide(L)' 'RHKSPKKYTLKKKKQLADWSIEALLHRWSLTCVDIQLEEFGADRSELAASTLPGNHSVQMMMVTPIDSL' A
#
# COMPACT_ATOMS: atom_id res chain seq x y z
N ARG A 1 -25.72 36.98 0.05
CA ARG A 1 -25.52 35.83 0.98
C ARG A 1 -24.30 35.04 0.49
N HIS A 2 -23.11 35.29 1.06
CA HIS A 2 -21.94 34.45 0.79
C HIS A 2 -22.00 33.18 1.63
N LYS A 3 -21.92 32.01 1.00
CA LYS A 3 -21.76 30.73 1.69
C LYS A 3 -20.27 30.47 1.83
N SER A 4 -19.78 30.48 3.06
CA SER A 4 -18.38 30.11 3.35
C SER A 4 -18.13 28.63 3.01
N PRO A 5 -16.96 28.28 2.46
CA PRO A 5 -16.63 26.90 2.13
C PRO A 5 -16.54 26.06 3.40
N LYS A 6 -17.23 24.92 3.41
CA LYS A 6 -17.14 23.95 4.50
C LYS A 6 -15.86 23.16 4.34
N LYS A 7 -14.95 23.27 5.30
CA LYS A 7 -13.75 22.43 5.38
C LYS A 7 -14.12 21.11 6.04
N TYR A 8 -13.87 20.00 5.36
CA TYR A 8 -14.00 18.66 5.91
C TYR A 8 -12.60 18.14 6.22
N THR A 9 -12.30 17.94 7.51
CA THR A 9 -11.07 17.28 7.93
C THR A 9 -11.37 15.81 8.22
N LEU A 10 -10.84 14.91 7.39
CA LEU A 10 -10.87 13.47 7.65
C LEU A 10 -9.94 13.17 8.84
N LYS A 11 -10.52 12.80 9.99
CA LYS A 11 -9.76 12.30 11.14
C LYS A 11 -9.42 10.84 10.87
N LYS A 12 -8.16 10.56 10.54
CA LYS A 12 -7.64 9.20 10.38
C LYS A 12 -7.71 8.50 11.75
N LYS A 13 -8.63 7.54 11.92
CA LYS A 13 -8.72 6.72 13.14
C LYS A 13 -7.53 5.77 13.18
N LYS A 14 -6.71 5.85 14.23
CA LYS A 14 -5.49 5.04 14.40
C LYS A 14 -5.74 3.59 14.86
N GLN A 15 -6.98 3.21 15.18
CA GLN A 15 -7.31 1.88 15.72
C GLN A 15 -7.01 0.70 14.75
N LEU A 16 -6.90 0.95 13.45
CA LEU A 16 -6.49 -0.06 12.45
C LEU A 16 -4.97 -0.15 12.28
N ALA A 17 -4.22 0.80 12.86
CA ALA A 17 -2.78 0.94 12.68
C ALA A 17 -1.95 0.30 13.81
N ASP A 18 -2.60 -0.31 14.81
CA ASP A 18 -1.89 -0.98 15.91
C ASP A 18 -1.45 -2.41 15.55
N TRP A 19 -1.98 -2.98 14.47
CA TRP A 19 -1.63 -4.31 14.02
C TRP A 19 -0.52 -4.20 12.96
N SER A 20 0.61 -4.86 13.22
CA SER A 20 1.63 -5.03 12.19
C SER A 20 1.09 -5.92 11.07
N ILE A 21 1.62 -5.77 9.86
CA ILE A 21 1.20 -6.59 8.71
C ILE A 21 1.42 -8.08 9.01
N GLU A 22 2.49 -8.42 9.71
CA GLU A 22 2.82 -9.78 10.14
C GLU A 22 1.75 -10.37 11.06
N ALA A 23 1.23 -9.57 12.00
CA ALA A 23 0.15 -10.01 12.90
C ALA A 23 -1.15 -10.30 12.14
N LEU A 24 -1.44 -9.52 11.08
CA LEU A 24 -2.61 -9.74 10.23
C LEU A 24 -2.46 -10.99 9.36
N LEU A 25 -1.27 -11.19 8.78
CA LEU A 25 -0.95 -12.37 7.97
C LEU A 25 -1.06 -13.65 8.79
N HIS A 26 -0.45 -13.67 9.98
CA HIS A 26 -0.54 -14.81 10.89
C HIS A 26 -1.99 -15.10 11.32
N ARG A 27 -2.77 -14.06 11.65
CA ARG A 27 -4.17 -14.22 12.06
C ARG A 27 -5.05 -14.88 10.99
N TRP A 28 -4.73 -14.69 9.72
CA TRP A 28 -5.50 -15.20 8.59
C TRP A 28 -4.86 -16.40 7.89
N SER A 29 -3.81 -16.98 8.46
CA SER A 29 -3.04 -18.08 7.84
C SER A 29 -2.56 -17.72 6.43
N LEU A 30 -2.10 -16.48 6.25
CA LEU A 30 -1.53 -15.97 5.01
C LEU A 30 -0.01 -15.83 5.15
N THR A 31 0.70 -16.01 4.04
CA THR A 31 2.10 -15.64 3.88
C THR A 31 2.21 -14.46 2.91
N CYS A 32 3.29 -13.70 3.03
CA CYS A 32 3.59 -12.56 2.18
C CYS A 32 5.05 -12.63 1.73
N VAL A 33 5.28 -12.52 0.43
CA VAL A 33 6.62 -12.46 -0.15
C VAL A 33 6.78 -11.15 -0.92
N ASP A 34 7.96 -10.55 -0.78
CA ASP A 34 8.33 -9.37 -1.56
C ASP A 34 8.63 -9.79 -3.00
N ILE A 35 8.09 -9.06 -3.96
CA ILE A 35 8.37 -9.26 -5.38
C ILE A 35 9.27 -8.13 -5.83
N GLN A 36 10.47 -8.50 -6.28
CA GLN A 36 11.46 -7.55 -6.78
C GLN A 36 10.91 -6.89 -8.04
N LEU A 37 10.81 -5.55 -8.03
CA LEU A 37 10.29 -4.80 -9.16
C LEU A 37 11.14 -5.00 -10.42
N GLU A 38 12.42 -5.30 -10.23
CA GLU A 38 13.40 -5.61 -11.27
C GLU A 38 13.00 -6.85 -12.08
N GLU A 39 12.32 -7.83 -11.47
CA GLU A 39 11.91 -9.08 -12.15
C GLU A 39 10.95 -8.84 -13.31
N PHE A 40 10.21 -7.72 -13.29
CA PHE A 40 9.26 -7.34 -14.34
C PHE A 40 9.49 -5.91 -14.87
N GLY A 41 10.66 -5.33 -14.60
CA GLY A 41 11.10 -4.04 -15.15
C GLY A 41 10.34 -2.82 -14.64
N ALA A 42 9.84 -2.87 -13.39
CA ALA A 42 9.07 -1.81 -12.74
C ALA A 42 9.86 -1.01 -11.70
N ASP A 43 11.18 -1.16 -11.66
CA ASP A 43 12.14 -0.43 -10.82
C ASP A 43 12.48 0.98 -11.36
N ARG A 44 11.83 1.38 -12.46
CA ARG A 44 12.06 2.66 -13.15
C ARG A 44 11.32 3.81 -12.49
N SER A 45 11.83 5.02 -12.67
CA SER A 45 11.25 6.27 -12.14
C SER A 45 9.89 6.65 -12.75
N GLU A 46 9.40 5.90 -13.73
CA GLU A 46 8.17 6.17 -14.46
C GLU A 46 7.14 5.08 -14.15
N LEU A 47 6.22 5.36 -13.24
CA LEU A 47 5.09 4.47 -12.97
C LEU A 47 4.05 4.60 -14.08
N ALA A 48 3.75 3.50 -14.77
CA ALA A 48 2.69 3.44 -15.79
C ALA A 48 2.82 4.53 -16.87
N ALA A 49 4.06 4.86 -17.28
CA ALA A 49 4.38 5.93 -18.22
C ALA A 49 3.90 7.34 -17.78
N SER A 50 3.68 7.54 -16.48
CA SER A 50 3.29 8.82 -15.90
C SER A 50 4.49 9.49 -15.25
N THR A 51 4.79 10.70 -15.71
CA THR A 51 5.72 11.64 -15.06
C THR A 51 5.05 12.33 -13.87
N LEU A 52 4.51 11.54 -12.93
CA LEU A 52 3.96 12.07 -11.68
C LEU A 52 5.08 12.78 -10.88
N PRO A 53 4.98 14.10 -10.65
CA PRO A 53 6.02 14.81 -9.91
C PRO A 53 6.00 14.36 -8.44
N GLY A 54 7.09 13.70 -8.01
CA GLY A 54 7.31 13.29 -6.63
C GLY A 54 8.17 12.03 -6.53
N ASN A 55 9.00 11.95 -5.50
CA ASN A 55 9.73 10.71 -5.17
C ASN A 55 8.73 9.67 -4.70
N HIS A 56 8.43 8.71 -5.57
CA HIS A 56 7.56 7.58 -5.27
C HIS A 56 8.41 6.33 -5.13
N SER A 57 8.29 5.66 -3.98
CA SER A 57 8.80 4.30 -3.78
C SER A 57 7.61 3.36 -3.87
N VAL A 58 7.67 2.41 -4.79
CA VAL A 58 6.69 1.33 -4.90
C VAL A 58 7.31 0.08 -4.28
N GLN A 59 6.49 -0.69 -3.59
CA GLN A 59 6.84 -2.02 -3.10
C GLN A 59 5.75 -2.97 -3.57
N MET A 60 6.14 -4.12 -4.10
CA MET A 60 5.20 -5.14 -4.54
C MET A 60 5.32 -6.36 -3.63
N MET A 61 4.16 -6.88 -3.23
CA MET A 61 4.06 -8.02 -2.33
C MET A 61 3.01 -8.99 -2.87
N MET A 62 3.32 -10.29 -2.84
CA MET A 62 2.35 -11.35 -3.13
C MET A 62 1.90 -11.98 -1.81
N VAL A 63 0.58 -12.02 -1.60
CA VAL A 63 -0.03 -12.62 -0.41
C VAL A 63 -0.80 -13.88 -0.81
N THR A 64 -0.47 -15.01 -0.21
CA THR A 64 -1.11 -16.31 -0.48
C THR A 64 -1.46 -17.04 0.82
N PRO A 65 -2.42 -17.99 0.81
CA PRO A 65 -2.62 -18.89 1.94
C PRO A 65 -1.37 -19.75 2.18
N ILE A 66 -1.08 -20.04 3.46
CA ILE A 66 0.05 -20.90 3.84
C ILE A 66 -0.07 -22.31 3.22
N ASP A 67 -1.29 -22.80 3.04
CA ASP A 67 -1.56 -24.14 2.50
C ASP A 67 -1.45 -24.25 0.96
N SER A 68 -1.09 -23.15 0.28
CA SER A 68 -1.02 -23.07 -1.19
C SER A 68 0.41 -23.16 -1.76
N LEU A 69 1.40 -23.52 -0.93
CA LEU A 69 2.79 -23.81 -1.29
C LEU A 69 3.09 -25.30 -1.08
#